data_AF-A0A430KZ66-F1
#
_entry.id   AF-A0A430KZ66-F1
#
_cell.length_a   1.000
_cell.length_b   1.000
_cell.length_c   1.000
_cell.angle_alpha   90.00
_cell.angle_beta   90.00
_cell.angle_gamma   90.00
#
_symmetry.space_group_name_H-M   'P 1'
#
loop_
_entity.id
_entity.type
_entity.pdbx_description
1 polymer ?
#
loop_
_entity_poly.entity_id
_entity_poly.type
_entity_poly.pdbx_seq_one_letter_code
_entity_poly.pdbx_strand_id
1 'polypeptide(L)'
;MTATELYTIALERSTQPDLPTEHNEVPHRMARLSDTDRAACEGWLQEMNFLRPGEAEDDEVWERIKRNWIGYLSATSPTPCAALAPNRKVVQFRSVDEEEDAREQRRRFVQDRRRRMIIQSAFWNGLDGIEAMAERWPRAARAALNSMDGGGEDEDRGAFESLAAVYDLGQRRRYQSIWTSLVGFIAHSQDEGTLEEMGMRLTESQIDDILDIEQEVWQVDLKAIAQRREKGGFEGVWAPIHMLLMKALRKPKSTPRNNPLVWWIAVLARSAASGDDGDRDLISRGRFHKNPMPMDVNFGERLRAIVHYSKVIVLDDAYGSWSGESGWEMEVRSRLNMVSIEWINDEEGTRPDGPPGDGGSVYSTDAWRSVVAYIEEQTKRHLGGKPKTAIDRLRMLANAMG
;
A
#
# COMPACT_ATOMS: atom_id res chain seq x y z
N MET A 1 -11.25 -33.34 17.57
CA MET A 1 -10.41 -32.15 17.81
C MET A 1 -11.32 -30.95 17.88
N THR A 2 -11.07 -30.04 18.81
CA THR A 2 -11.79 -28.77 18.90
C THR A 2 -11.38 -27.83 17.76
N ALA A 3 -12.22 -26.84 17.44
CA ALA A 3 -11.90 -25.82 16.43
C ALA A 3 -10.60 -25.07 16.77
N THR A 4 -10.36 -24.81 18.05
CA THR A 4 -9.14 -24.18 18.58
C THR A 4 -7.89 -25.05 18.38
N GLU A 5 -8.00 -26.37 18.59
CA GLU A 5 -6.90 -27.31 18.30
C GLU A 5 -6.58 -27.36 16.80
N LEU A 6 -7.61 -27.40 15.94
CA LEU A 6 -7.43 -27.38 14.50
C LEU A 6 -6.76 -26.09 14.01
N TYR A 7 -7.17 -24.94 14.54
CA TYR A 7 -6.56 -23.65 14.26
C TYR A 7 -5.07 -23.63 14.64
N THR A 8 -4.75 -24.08 15.86
CA THR A 8 -3.37 -24.07 16.38
C THR A 8 -2.45 -24.92 15.52
N ILE A 9 -2.85 -26.15 15.20
CA ILE A 9 -2.07 -27.06 14.35
C ILE A 9 -1.91 -26.49 12.93
N ALA A 10 -2.96 -25.89 12.37
CA ALA A 10 -2.89 -25.29 11.04
C ALA A 10 -1.97 -24.06 11.01
N LEU A 11 -1.96 -23.27 12.08
CA LEU A 11 -1.12 -22.09 12.21
C LEU A 11 0.35 -22.48 12.28
N GLU A 12 0.71 -23.42 13.17
CA GLU A 12 2.08 -23.94 13.29
C GLU A 12 2.63 -24.45 11.96
N ARG A 13 1.80 -25.18 11.19
CA ARG A 13 2.16 -25.68 9.86
C ARG A 13 2.34 -24.59 8.81
N SER A 14 1.69 -23.44 8.99
CA SER A 14 1.67 -22.34 8.01
C SER A 14 2.73 -21.28 8.31
N THR A 15 3.40 -21.36 9.45
CA THR A 15 4.43 -20.42 9.93
C THR A 15 5.79 -21.08 10.15
N GLN A 16 6.01 -22.31 9.65
CA GLN A 16 7.30 -22.98 9.78
C GLN A 16 8.42 -22.16 9.09
N PRO A 17 9.60 -22.04 9.71
CA PRO A 17 10.67 -21.15 9.22
C PRO A 17 11.23 -21.49 7.83
N ASP A 18 10.96 -22.68 7.31
CA ASP A 18 11.42 -23.20 6.02
C ASP A 18 10.37 -23.14 4.91
N LEU A 19 9.19 -22.55 5.19
CA LEU A 19 8.12 -22.46 4.20
C LEU A 19 8.43 -21.44 3.10
N PRO A 20 8.19 -21.80 1.83
CA PRO A 20 8.34 -20.86 0.73
C PRO A 20 7.33 -19.71 0.86
N THR A 21 7.80 -18.49 0.59
CA THR A 21 6.98 -17.28 0.46
C THR A 21 6.75 -16.98 -1.02
N GLU A 22 5.94 -15.96 -1.37
CA GLU A 22 5.82 -15.58 -2.79
C GLU A 22 7.13 -14.98 -3.34
N HIS A 23 8.08 -14.64 -2.45
CA HIS A 23 9.37 -14.02 -2.77
C HIS A 23 10.56 -14.91 -2.37
N ASN A 24 10.57 -16.18 -2.80
CA ASN A 24 11.53 -17.25 -2.42
C ASN A 24 13.04 -16.97 -2.64
N GLU A 25 13.42 -15.80 -3.14
CA GLU A 25 14.78 -15.49 -3.59
C GLU A 25 15.68 -14.92 -2.48
N VAL A 26 15.15 -14.57 -1.30
CA VAL A 26 15.92 -13.85 -0.26
C VAL A 26 15.84 -14.52 1.13
N PRO A 27 16.98 -14.68 1.85
CA PRO A 27 17.01 -15.32 3.17
C PRO A 27 16.11 -14.64 4.22
N HIS A 28 15.48 -15.45 5.09
CA HIS A 28 14.60 -15.03 6.20
C HIS A 28 15.30 -14.32 7.37
N ARG A 29 16.35 -13.54 7.12
CA ARG A 29 17.16 -12.90 8.16
C ARG A 29 17.12 -11.39 8.04
N MET A 30 15.99 -10.80 8.43
CA MET A 30 15.98 -9.39 8.77
C MET A 30 16.36 -9.19 10.22
N ALA A 31 17.23 -8.22 10.45
CA ALA A 31 17.64 -7.83 11.78
C ALA A 31 16.42 -7.32 12.56
N ARG A 32 16.41 -7.61 13.87
CA ARG A 32 15.42 -7.04 14.78
C ARG A 32 15.56 -5.52 14.79
N LEU A 33 14.45 -4.82 15.00
CA LEU A 33 14.50 -3.40 15.35
C LEU A 33 15.41 -3.21 16.57
N SER A 34 16.19 -2.13 16.55
CA SER A 34 16.96 -1.70 17.71
C SER A 34 16.01 -1.48 18.89
N ASP A 35 16.51 -1.59 20.12
CA ASP A 35 15.67 -1.30 21.30
C ASP A 35 15.20 0.16 21.32
N THR A 36 15.96 1.06 20.69
CA THR A 36 15.58 2.48 20.52
C THR A 36 14.41 2.62 19.55
N ASP A 37 14.49 1.99 18.38
CA ASP A 37 13.43 2.04 17.37
C ASP A 37 12.15 1.36 17.87
N ARG A 38 12.30 0.29 18.67
CA ARG A 38 11.18 -0.37 19.34
C ARG A 38 10.48 0.59 20.30
N ALA A 39 11.23 1.26 21.17
CA ALA A 39 10.68 2.26 22.09
C ALA A 39 10.03 3.43 21.33
N ALA A 40 10.58 3.83 20.18
CA ALA A 40 9.98 4.83 19.31
C ALA A 40 8.62 4.38 18.76
N CYS A 41 8.50 3.13 18.31
CA CYS A 41 7.21 2.55 17.88
C CYS A 41 6.19 2.51 19.02
N GLU A 42 6.60 2.06 20.21
CA GLU A 42 5.72 1.98 21.38
C GLU A 42 5.25 3.37 21.81
N GLY A 43 6.15 4.35 21.86
CA GLY A 43 5.84 5.75 22.16
C GLY A 43 4.87 6.37 21.15
N TRP A 44 5.06 6.07 19.85
CA TRP A 44 4.15 6.52 18.80
C TRP A 44 2.75 5.88 18.93
N LEU A 45 2.66 4.58 19.23
CA LEU A 45 1.38 3.90 19.47
C LEU A 45 0.64 4.48 20.69
N GLN A 46 1.39 4.84 21.74
CA GLN A 46 0.86 5.58 22.89
C GLN A 46 0.29 6.94 22.48
N GLU A 47 1.02 7.72 21.69
CA GLU A 47 0.55 9.02 21.20
C GLU A 47 -0.70 8.89 20.29
N MET A 48 -0.76 7.83 19.48
CA MET A 48 -1.91 7.56 18.62
C MET A 48 -3.12 7.01 19.38
N ASN A 49 -2.96 6.60 20.64
CA ASN A 49 -3.98 5.99 21.48
C ASN A 49 -4.67 4.79 20.79
N PHE A 50 -3.86 3.90 20.22
CA PHE A 50 -4.34 2.73 19.48
C PHE A 50 -3.27 1.64 19.44
N LEU A 51 -3.66 0.38 19.67
CA LEU A 51 -2.76 -0.78 19.69
C LEU A 51 -1.58 -0.62 20.66
N ARG A 52 -1.82 -0.03 21.84
CA ARG A 52 -0.81 0.15 22.87
C ARG A 52 -0.43 -1.21 23.49
N PRO A 53 0.86 -1.56 23.55
CA PRO A 53 1.30 -2.78 24.20
C PRO A 53 0.87 -2.87 25.67
N GLY A 54 0.25 -3.99 26.06
CA GLY A 54 -0.12 -4.28 27.45
C GLY A 54 -1.45 -3.68 27.91
N GLU A 55 -2.14 -2.94 27.05
CA GLU A 55 -3.49 -2.42 27.30
C GLU A 55 -4.53 -3.46 26.86
N ALA A 56 -5.34 -3.96 27.81
CA ALA A 56 -6.21 -5.12 27.57
C ALA A 56 -7.15 -4.96 26.36
N GLU A 57 -7.77 -3.79 26.18
CA GLU A 57 -8.64 -3.52 25.02
C GLU A 57 -7.87 -3.50 23.70
N ASP A 58 -6.68 -2.90 23.69
CA ASP A 58 -5.84 -2.81 22.50
C ASP A 58 -5.21 -4.16 22.13
N ASP A 59 -4.90 -4.99 23.13
CA ASP A 59 -4.42 -6.36 22.92
C ASP A 59 -5.54 -7.26 22.35
N GLU A 60 -6.79 -7.08 22.77
CA GLU A 60 -7.92 -7.79 22.16
C GLU A 60 -8.10 -7.41 20.68
N VAL A 61 -8.04 -6.11 20.37
CA VAL A 61 -8.06 -5.62 18.98
C VAL A 61 -6.88 -6.18 18.19
N TRP A 62 -5.68 -6.22 18.78
CA TRP A 62 -4.50 -6.78 18.15
C TRP A 62 -4.65 -8.27 17.80
N GLU A 63 -5.22 -9.08 18.69
CA GLU A 63 -5.51 -10.49 18.41
C GLU A 63 -6.52 -10.66 17.27
N ARG A 64 -7.54 -9.79 17.19
CA ARG A 64 -8.50 -9.79 16.07
C ARG A 64 -7.82 -9.45 14.76
N ILE A 65 -6.95 -8.44 14.74
CA ILE A 65 -6.16 -8.06 13.55
C ILE A 65 -5.30 -9.24 13.08
N LYS A 66 -4.55 -9.89 13.99
CA LYS A 66 -3.72 -11.05 13.66
C LYS A 66 -4.55 -12.19 13.09
N ARG A 67 -5.68 -12.51 13.72
CA ARG A 67 -6.58 -13.59 13.26
C ARG A 67 -7.12 -13.31 11.85
N ASN A 68 -7.61 -12.11 11.61
CA ASN A 68 -8.17 -11.73 10.31
C ASN A 68 -7.10 -11.65 9.23
N TRP A 69 -5.89 -11.18 9.57
CA TRP A 69 -4.75 -11.21 8.66
C TRP A 69 -4.36 -12.64 8.27
N ILE A 70 -4.27 -13.56 9.24
CA ILE A 70 -4.04 -15.00 8.98
C ILE A 70 -5.15 -15.59 8.10
N GLY A 71 -6.40 -15.23 8.37
CA GLY A 71 -7.56 -15.62 7.57
C GLY A 71 -7.42 -15.17 6.11
N TYR A 72 -7.14 -13.89 5.89
CA TYR A 72 -6.87 -13.33 4.57
C TYR A 72 -5.74 -14.05 3.84
N LEU A 73 -4.60 -14.25 4.50
CA LEU A 73 -3.46 -14.93 3.91
C LEU A 73 -3.79 -16.37 3.53
N SER A 74 -4.47 -17.10 4.42
CA SER A 74 -4.86 -18.49 4.16
C SER A 74 -5.88 -18.58 3.03
N ALA A 75 -6.94 -17.76 3.06
CA ALA A 75 -8.02 -17.76 2.09
C ALA A 75 -7.55 -17.47 0.66
N THR A 76 -6.55 -16.60 0.53
CA THR A 76 -6.03 -16.16 -0.76
C THR A 76 -4.81 -16.96 -1.24
N SER A 77 -4.30 -17.87 -0.42
CA SER A 77 -3.17 -18.72 -0.78
C SER A 77 -3.57 -19.82 -1.80
N PRO A 78 -2.62 -20.36 -2.58
CA PRO A 78 -2.83 -21.56 -3.40
C PRO A 78 -3.20 -22.83 -2.63
N THR A 79 -2.91 -22.88 -1.33
CA THR A 79 -3.14 -24.04 -0.44
C THR A 79 -3.92 -23.57 0.79
N PRO A 80 -5.18 -23.16 0.63
CA PRO A 80 -5.98 -22.56 1.69
C PRO A 80 -6.31 -23.55 2.80
N CYS A 81 -6.51 -23.04 4.02
CA CYS A 81 -6.92 -23.83 5.17
C CYS A 81 -8.20 -23.26 5.79
N ALA A 82 -9.30 -24.00 5.73
CA ALA A 82 -10.58 -23.59 6.30
C ALA A 82 -10.54 -23.36 7.81
N ALA A 83 -9.64 -24.04 8.55
CA ALA A 83 -9.46 -23.79 9.98
C ALA A 83 -8.85 -22.40 10.26
N LEU A 84 -8.02 -21.89 9.36
CA LEU A 84 -7.42 -20.55 9.46
C LEU A 84 -8.30 -19.47 8.84
N ALA A 85 -9.10 -19.82 7.83
CA ALA A 85 -10.00 -18.94 7.09
C ALA A 85 -11.46 -19.46 7.10
N PRO A 86 -12.13 -19.44 8.26
CA PRO A 86 -13.55 -19.77 8.34
C PRO A 86 -14.38 -18.83 7.46
N ASN A 87 -15.52 -19.28 6.95
CA ASN A 87 -16.37 -18.42 6.13
C ASN A 87 -17.10 -17.40 7.01
N ARG A 88 -16.71 -16.12 6.91
CA ARG A 88 -17.32 -15.00 7.64
C ARG A 88 -17.99 -13.98 6.71
N LYS A 89 -18.22 -14.34 5.44
CA LYS A 89 -18.73 -13.40 4.43
C LYS A 89 -20.07 -12.81 4.88
N VAL A 90 -20.24 -11.49 4.77
CA VAL A 90 -21.45 -10.77 5.20
C VAL A 90 -22.67 -11.17 4.37
N VAL A 91 -22.47 -11.33 3.06
CA VAL A 91 -23.51 -11.79 2.14
C VAL A 91 -23.37 -13.29 1.96
N GLN A 92 -24.32 -14.05 2.53
CA GLN A 92 -24.46 -15.48 2.33
C GLN A 92 -25.85 -15.79 1.77
N PHE A 93 -25.91 -16.58 0.71
CA PHE A 93 -27.18 -17.08 0.16
C PHE A 93 -27.66 -18.37 0.87
N ARG A 94 -27.20 -18.59 2.11
CA ARG A 94 -27.46 -19.78 2.94
C ARG A 94 -28.07 -19.41 4.29
N SER A 95 -28.66 -20.40 4.94
CA SER A 95 -29.02 -20.33 6.36
C SER A 95 -27.74 -20.37 7.21
N VAL A 96 -27.72 -19.66 8.33
CA VAL A 96 -26.53 -19.47 9.20
C VAL A 96 -25.99 -20.79 9.79
N ASP A 97 -26.79 -21.86 9.77
CA ASP A 97 -26.50 -23.15 10.42
C ASP A 97 -26.01 -24.26 9.46
N GLU A 98 -25.92 -24.00 8.15
CA GLU A 98 -25.45 -25.00 7.18
C GLU A 98 -23.93 -24.96 7.00
N GLU A 99 -23.23 -26.02 7.43
CA GLU A 99 -21.79 -26.17 7.17
C GLU A 99 -21.48 -26.06 5.67
N GLU A 100 -20.50 -25.22 5.35
CA GLU A 100 -19.99 -25.04 3.98
C GLU A 100 -19.45 -26.37 3.46
N ASP A 101 -20.00 -26.88 2.35
CA ASP A 101 -19.53 -28.15 1.81
C ASP A 101 -18.12 -28.01 1.18
N ALA A 102 -17.41 -29.12 1.02
CA ALA A 102 -16.04 -29.09 0.51
C ALA A 102 -15.92 -28.55 -0.93
N ARG A 103 -17.01 -28.53 -1.72
CA ARG A 103 -17.02 -27.98 -3.08
C ARG A 103 -17.18 -26.47 -3.03
N GLU A 104 -18.03 -25.98 -2.16
CA GLU A 104 -18.27 -24.56 -1.90
C GLU A 104 -17.03 -23.90 -1.29
N GLN A 105 -16.41 -24.52 -0.26
CA GLN A 105 -15.12 -24.09 0.29
C GLN A 105 -14.08 -23.88 -0.80
N ARG A 106 -13.95 -24.86 -1.70
CA ARG A 106 -13.03 -24.76 -2.84
C ARG A 106 -13.37 -23.62 -3.79
N ARG A 107 -14.65 -23.38 -4.07
CA ARG A 107 -15.09 -22.26 -4.91
C ARG A 107 -14.79 -20.91 -4.25
N ARG A 108 -15.09 -20.78 -2.95
CA ARG A 108 -14.81 -19.58 -2.16
C ARG A 108 -13.33 -19.23 -2.21
N PHE A 109 -12.44 -20.17 -1.87
CA PHE A 109 -11.00 -19.89 -1.90
C PHE A 109 -10.46 -19.57 -3.30
N VAL A 110 -10.99 -20.21 -4.35
CA VAL A 110 -10.66 -19.84 -5.74
C VAL A 110 -11.08 -18.40 -6.04
N GLN A 111 -12.26 -17.98 -5.56
CA GLN A 111 -12.74 -16.61 -5.70
C GLN A 111 -11.90 -15.61 -4.89
N ASP A 112 -11.63 -15.88 -3.61
CA ASP A 112 -10.81 -15.02 -2.74
C ASP A 112 -9.41 -14.81 -3.35
N ARG A 113 -8.75 -15.89 -3.78
CA ARG A 113 -7.46 -15.80 -4.47
C ARG A 113 -7.56 -15.01 -5.77
N ARG A 114 -8.60 -15.25 -6.58
CA ARG A 114 -8.82 -14.51 -7.84
C ARG A 114 -9.00 -13.01 -7.58
N ARG A 115 -9.81 -12.63 -6.59
CA ARG A 115 -10.03 -11.23 -6.19
C ARG A 115 -8.72 -10.56 -5.79
N ARG A 116 -7.92 -11.21 -4.93
CA ARG A 116 -6.58 -10.70 -4.54
C ARG A 116 -5.70 -10.45 -5.77
N MET A 117 -5.60 -11.41 -6.69
CA MET A 117 -4.76 -11.28 -7.88
C MET A 117 -5.23 -10.15 -8.81
N ILE A 118 -6.55 -9.94 -8.93
CA ILE A 118 -7.11 -8.82 -9.70
C ILE A 118 -6.73 -7.48 -9.06
N ILE A 119 -6.95 -7.32 -7.75
CA ILE A 119 -6.59 -6.10 -7.01
C ILE A 119 -5.09 -5.82 -7.14
N GLN A 120 -4.26 -6.84 -6.95
CA GLN A 120 -2.80 -6.73 -7.09
C GLN A 120 -2.41 -6.30 -8.51
N SER A 121 -2.96 -6.94 -9.54
CA SER A 121 -2.67 -6.61 -10.93
C SER A 121 -3.12 -5.20 -11.28
N ALA A 122 -4.31 -4.79 -10.84
CA ALA A 122 -4.82 -3.43 -11.03
C ALA A 122 -3.91 -2.38 -10.39
N PHE A 123 -3.53 -2.63 -9.13
CA PHE A 123 -2.64 -1.74 -8.40
C PHE A 123 -1.26 -1.63 -9.05
N TRP A 124 -0.65 -2.77 -9.40
CA TRP A 124 0.70 -2.81 -9.97
C TRP A 124 0.74 -2.14 -11.35
N ASN A 125 -0.21 -2.46 -12.22
CA ASN A 125 -0.26 -1.86 -13.56
C ASN A 125 -0.56 -0.35 -13.51
N GLY A 126 -1.51 0.07 -12.68
CA GLY A 126 -1.85 1.49 -12.53
C GLY A 126 -0.68 2.29 -11.96
N LEU A 127 -0.06 1.78 -10.89
CA LEU A 127 1.06 2.45 -10.24
C LEU A 127 2.33 2.44 -11.10
N ASP A 128 2.64 1.35 -11.80
CA ASP A 128 3.76 1.31 -12.77
C ASP A 128 3.60 2.41 -13.83
N GLY A 129 2.37 2.62 -14.31
CA GLY A 129 2.04 3.66 -15.28
C GLY A 129 2.33 5.06 -14.75
N ILE A 130 1.76 5.43 -13.61
CA ILE A 130 1.95 6.78 -13.04
C ILE A 130 3.36 7.00 -12.49
N GLU A 131 4.03 5.96 -12.00
CA GLU A 131 5.43 6.01 -11.56
C GLU A 131 6.37 6.30 -12.75
N ALA A 132 6.16 5.64 -13.90
CA ALA A 132 6.91 5.95 -15.10
C ALA A 132 6.63 7.38 -15.62
N MET A 133 5.39 7.86 -15.48
CA MET A 133 5.04 9.25 -15.83
C MET A 133 5.73 10.28 -14.92
N ALA A 134 6.07 9.92 -13.67
CA ALA A 134 6.80 10.81 -12.77
C ALA A 134 8.16 11.26 -13.35
N GLU A 135 8.84 10.41 -14.14
CA GLU A 135 10.12 10.72 -14.78
C GLU A 135 10.01 11.71 -15.94
N ARG A 136 8.79 11.99 -16.44
CA ARG A 136 8.56 13.03 -17.46
C ARG A 136 8.58 14.43 -16.87
N TRP A 137 8.40 14.55 -15.56
CA TRP A 137 8.33 15.84 -14.90
C TRP A 137 9.71 16.49 -14.79
N PRO A 138 9.79 17.82 -15.00
CA PRO A 138 11.03 18.53 -14.84
C PRO A 138 11.55 18.46 -13.41
N ARG A 139 12.87 18.61 -13.24
CA ARG A 139 13.56 18.53 -11.94
C ARG A 139 12.90 19.39 -10.87
N ALA A 140 12.43 20.59 -11.20
CA ALA A 140 11.75 21.47 -10.24
C ALA A 140 10.48 20.84 -9.64
N ALA A 141 9.62 20.24 -10.48
CA ALA A 141 8.42 19.55 -10.02
C ALA A 141 8.76 18.31 -9.18
N ARG A 142 9.77 17.54 -9.61
CA ARG A 142 10.24 16.36 -8.85
C ARG A 142 10.91 16.75 -7.53
N ALA A 143 11.62 17.86 -7.47
CA ALA A 143 12.19 18.39 -6.22
C ALA A 143 11.09 18.83 -5.24
N ALA A 144 9.98 19.38 -5.74
CA ALA A 144 8.83 19.73 -4.91
C ALA A 144 8.30 18.51 -4.13
N LEU A 145 8.32 17.30 -4.71
CA LEU A 145 7.89 16.06 -4.05
C LEU A 145 8.74 15.69 -2.82
N ASN A 146 10.02 16.08 -2.80
CA ASN A 146 10.95 15.86 -1.69
C ASN A 146 10.98 17.03 -0.69
N SER A 147 10.25 18.11 -0.95
CA SER A 147 10.27 19.34 -0.13
C SER A 147 9.89 19.15 1.33
N MET A 148 9.33 17.99 1.69
CA MET A 148 8.92 17.68 3.04
C MET A 148 9.67 16.50 3.68
N ASP A 149 10.62 15.86 2.98
CA ASP A 149 11.44 14.80 3.57
C ASP A 149 12.40 15.33 4.66
N GLY A 150 12.94 14.48 5.52
CA GLY A 150 13.83 14.92 6.60
C GLY A 150 15.06 15.68 6.10
N GLY A 151 15.54 16.65 6.90
CA GLY A 151 16.70 17.51 6.61
C GLY A 151 16.45 18.98 7.00
N GLY A 152 17.50 19.75 7.30
CA GLY A 152 17.38 21.18 7.60
C GLY A 152 16.78 21.98 6.42
N GLU A 153 16.30 23.21 6.66
CA GLU A 153 15.76 24.08 5.59
C GLU A 153 16.80 24.38 4.47
N ASP A 154 18.09 24.13 4.73
CA ASP A 154 19.22 24.43 3.84
C ASP A 154 19.83 23.20 3.11
N GLU A 155 19.32 21.99 3.30
CA GLU A 155 19.83 20.81 2.58
C GLU A 155 19.15 20.66 1.21
N ASP A 156 19.93 20.63 0.12
CA ASP A 156 19.42 20.26 -1.21
C ASP A 156 19.02 18.78 -1.20
N ARG A 157 17.71 18.52 -1.08
CA ARG A 157 17.13 17.17 -1.00
C ARG A 157 17.03 16.47 -2.36
N GLY A 158 17.52 17.11 -3.42
CA GLY A 158 17.47 16.58 -4.77
C GLY A 158 16.06 16.42 -5.32
N ALA A 159 15.97 16.01 -6.59
CA ALA A 159 14.71 15.67 -7.21
C ALA A 159 14.25 14.26 -6.80
N PHE A 160 12.94 14.06 -6.71
CA PHE A 160 12.35 12.74 -6.59
C PHE A 160 12.80 11.85 -7.75
N GLU A 161 13.12 10.61 -7.41
CA GLU A 161 13.56 9.55 -8.30
C GLU A 161 12.54 8.41 -8.22
N SER A 162 11.95 8.04 -9.35
CA SER A 162 10.99 6.94 -9.38
C SER A 162 11.70 5.59 -9.34
N LEU A 163 11.00 4.51 -8.97
CA LEU A 163 11.50 3.13 -9.13
C LEU A 163 11.03 2.52 -10.46
N ALA A 164 10.70 3.35 -11.46
CA ALA A 164 10.13 2.88 -12.71
C ALA A 164 11.11 2.01 -13.52
N ALA A 165 12.41 2.25 -13.37
CA ALA A 165 13.47 1.63 -14.13
C ALA A 165 13.46 0.09 -14.00
N VAL A 166 13.84 -0.60 -15.07
CA VAL A 166 13.83 -2.08 -15.11
C VAL A 166 14.78 -2.69 -14.09
N TYR A 167 15.92 -2.06 -13.84
CA TYR A 167 16.88 -2.51 -12.82
C TYR A 167 16.34 -2.34 -11.38
N ASP A 168 15.36 -1.46 -11.16
CA ASP A 168 14.68 -1.27 -9.86
C ASP A 168 13.46 -2.18 -9.69
N LEU A 169 13.13 -3.03 -10.68
CA LEU A 169 11.91 -3.84 -10.69
C LEU A 169 11.74 -4.68 -9.41
N GLY A 170 12.82 -5.27 -8.90
CA GLY A 170 12.77 -6.04 -7.65
C GLY A 170 12.35 -5.20 -6.45
N GLN A 171 12.93 -4.00 -6.29
CA GLN A 171 12.56 -3.08 -5.21
C GLN A 171 11.13 -2.54 -5.40
N ARG A 172 10.76 -2.18 -6.63
CA ARG A 172 9.42 -1.74 -7.00
C ARG A 172 8.35 -2.76 -6.60
N ARG A 173 8.50 -4.04 -6.95
CA ARG A 173 7.52 -5.08 -6.58
C ARG A 173 7.40 -5.25 -5.07
N ARG A 174 8.51 -5.21 -4.34
CA ARG A 174 8.51 -5.23 -2.88
C ARG A 174 7.76 -4.04 -2.29
N TYR A 175 8.02 -2.82 -2.77
CA TYR A 175 7.36 -1.63 -2.26
C TYR A 175 5.86 -1.62 -2.59
N GLN A 176 5.48 -2.05 -3.80
CA GLN A 176 4.09 -2.18 -4.22
C GLN A 176 3.33 -3.19 -3.37
N SER A 177 3.97 -4.31 -3.02
CA SER A 177 3.38 -5.34 -2.16
C SER A 177 2.90 -4.80 -0.80
N ILE A 178 3.54 -3.76 -0.26
CA ILE A 178 3.15 -3.13 1.02
C ILE A 178 1.79 -2.44 0.90
N TRP A 179 1.54 -1.77 -0.22
CA TRP A 179 0.28 -1.10 -0.50
C TRP A 179 -0.81 -2.08 -0.95
N THR A 180 -0.47 -3.06 -1.80
CA THR A 180 -1.47 -4.06 -2.21
C THR A 180 -1.93 -4.92 -1.04
N SER A 181 -1.06 -5.17 -0.06
CA SER A 181 -1.44 -5.86 1.17
C SER A 181 -2.44 -5.06 1.98
N LEU A 182 -2.27 -3.73 2.09
CA LEU A 182 -3.25 -2.84 2.70
C LEU A 182 -4.60 -2.92 1.98
N VAL A 183 -4.61 -2.64 0.67
CA VAL A 183 -5.84 -2.56 -0.13
C VAL A 183 -6.55 -3.91 -0.17
N GLY A 184 -5.82 -4.99 -0.45
CA GLY A 184 -6.35 -6.35 -0.52
C GLY A 184 -6.89 -6.83 0.81
N PHE A 185 -6.25 -6.48 1.93
CA PHE A 185 -6.71 -6.86 3.25
C PHE A 185 -7.96 -6.09 3.68
N ILE A 186 -8.03 -4.78 3.40
CA ILE A 186 -9.22 -3.98 3.69
C ILE A 186 -10.41 -4.48 2.88
N ALA A 187 -10.25 -4.72 1.57
CA ALA A 187 -11.33 -5.26 0.74
C ALA A 187 -11.79 -6.63 1.23
N HIS A 188 -10.87 -7.54 1.55
CA HIS A 188 -11.25 -8.84 2.11
C HIS A 188 -11.96 -8.73 3.46
N SER A 189 -11.48 -7.83 4.32
CA SER A 189 -12.06 -7.63 5.65
C SER A 189 -13.43 -6.96 5.60
N GLN A 190 -13.68 -6.11 4.60
CA GLN A 190 -15.00 -5.53 4.36
C GLN A 190 -16.02 -6.60 3.95
N ASP A 191 -15.65 -7.46 3.00
CA ASP A 191 -16.45 -8.61 2.56
C ASP A 191 -16.75 -9.61 3.70
N GLU A 192 -15.89 -9.68 4.72
CA GLU A 192 -16.11 -10.45 5.96
C GLU A 192 -16.73 -9.65 7.13
N GLY A 193 -16.98 -8.35 6.97
CA GLY A 193 -17.56 -7.51 8.02
C GLY A 193 -16.68 -7.31 9.25
N THR A 194 -15.35 -7.41 9.10
CA THR A 194 -14.40 -7.43 10.22
C THR A 194 -13.65 -6.11 10.46
N LEU A 195 -13.88 -5.07 9.64
CA LEU A 195 -13.18 -3.78 9.78
C LEU A 195 -13.37 -3.14 11.17
N GLU A 196 -14.60 -3.12 11.68
CA GLU A 196 -14.91 -2.52 13.00
C GLU A 196 -14.29 -3.33 14.15
N GLU A 197 -14.30 -4.66 14.04
CA GLU A 197 -13.67 -5.55 15.03
C GLU A 197 -12.17 -5.30 15.16
N MET A 198 -11.53 -4.88 14.07
CA MET A 198 -10.13 -4.48 13.97
C MET A 198 -9.88 -3.01 14.34
N GLY A 199 -10.90 -2.33 14.85
CA GLY A 199 -10.82 -0.96 15.34
C GLY A 199 -10.88 0.13 14.26
N MET A 200 -11.12 -0.23 13.00
CA MET A 200 -11.35 0.73 11.92
C MET A 200 -12.81 1.19 11.90
N ARG A 201 -12.99 2.52 11.93
CA ARG A 201 -14.26 3.24 11.84
C ARG A 201 -14.17 4.18 10.64
N LEU A 202 -14.33 3.61 9.45
CA LEU A 202 -14.29 4.35 8.20
C LEU A 202 -15.61 5.10 7.99
N THR A 203 -15.57 6.22 7.27
CA THR A 203 -16.80 6.93 6.88
C THR A 203 -17.53 6.17 5.79
N GLU A 204 -18.85 6.36 5.64
CA GLU A 204 -19.64 5.78 4.54
C GLU A 204 -18.96 5.97 3.19
N SER A 205 -18.52 7.20 2.87
CA SER A 205 -17.81 7.49 1.62
C SER A 205 -16.50 6.70 1.40
N GLN A 206 -15.84 6.24 2.46
CA GLN A 206 -14.64 5.38 2.35
C GLN A 206 -15.04 3.91 2.21
N ILE A 207 -16.16 3.49 2.81
CA ILE A 207 -16.74 2.17 2.62
C ILE A 207 -17.25 2.04 1.18
N ASP A 208 -17.89 3.07 0.64
CA ASP A 208 -18.35 3.12 -0.75
C ASP A 208 -17.19 2.87 -1.73
N ASP A 209 -16.02 3.51 -1.51
CA ASP A 209 -14.84 3.25 -2.37
C ASP A 209 -14.39 1.78 -2.29
N ILE A 210 -14.48 1.14 -1.12
CA ILE A 210 -14.12 -0.27 -0.96
C ILE A 210 -15.13 -1.17 -1.68
N LEU A 211 -16.42 -0.85 -1.59
CA LEU A 211 -17.48 -1.54 -2.32
C LEU A 211 -17.33 -1.37 -3.84
N ASP A 212 -16.92 -0.20 -4.31
CA ASP A 212 -16.61 0.05 -5.72
C ASP A 212 -15.44 -0.83 -6.19
N ILE A 213 -14.38 -0.99 -5.37
CA ILE A 213 -13.29 -1.95 -5.67
C ILE A 213 -13.85 -3.36 -5.83
N GLU A 214 -14.69 -3.83 -4.90
CA GLU A 214 -15.28 -5.16 -4.95
C GLU A 214 -16.15 -5.36 -6.19
N GLN A 215 -16.99 -4.37 -6.52
CA GLN A 215 -17.86 -4.40 -7.69
C GLN A 215 -17.05 -4.46 -8.99
N GLU A 216 -16.01 -3.66 -9.11
CA GLU A 216 -15.17 -3.62 -10.32
C GLU A 216 -14.36 -4.91 -10.48
N VAL A 217 -13.89 -5.51 -9.37
CA VAL A 217 -13.21 -6.82 -9.39
C VAL A 217 -14.11 -7.91 -9.99
N TRP A 218 -15.42 -7.86 -9.73
CA TRP A 218 -16.37 -8.81 -10.32
C TRP A 218 -16.56 -8.65 -11.83
N GLN A 219 -16.35 -7.44 -12.36
CA GLN A 219 -16.51 -7.15 -13.78
C GLN A 219 -15.28 -7.57 -14.61
N VAL A 220 -14.14 -7.87 -13.97
CA VAL A 220 -12.92 -8.25 -14.67
C VAL A 220 -13.03 -9.63 -15.33
N ASP A 221 -13.05 -9.63 -16.67
CA ASP A 221 -12.97 -10.84 -17.49
C ASP A 221 -11.53 -11.24 -17.80
N LEU A 222 -10.97 -12.08 -16.94
CA LEU A 222 -9.62 -12.63 -17.12
C LEU A 222 -9.46 -13.45 -18.41
N LYS A 223 -10.54 -14.03 -18.96
CA LYS A 223 -10.44 -14.78 -20.23
C LYS A 223 -10.27 -13.81 -21.40
N ALA A 224 -11.04 -12.73 -21.41
CA ALA A 224 -10.91 -11.70 -22.43
C ALA A 224 -9.51 -11.05 -22.40
N ILE A 225 -9.01 -10.71 -21.22
CA ILE A 225 -7.65 -10.15 -21.04
C ILE A 225 -6.60 -11.13 -21.60
N ALA A 226 -6.66 -12.40 -21.20
CA ALA A 226 -5.71 -13.42 -21.67
C ALA A 226 -5.78 -13.63 -23.21
N GLN A 227 -6.97 -13.57 -23.80
CA GLN A 227 -7.17 -13.75 -25.24
C GLN A 227 -6.66 -12.55 -26.05
N ARG A 228 -6.87 -11.32 -25.57
CA ARG A 228 -6.45 -10.11 -26.28
C ARG A 228 -4.96 -9.84 -26.17
N ARG A 229 -4.26 -10.49 -25.22
CA ARG A 229 -2.85 -10.18 -24.86
C ARG A 229 -2.64 -8.69 -24.57
N GLU A 230 -3.71 -7.98 -24.20
CA GLU A 230 -3.68 -6.57 -23.84
C GLU A 230 -3.14 -6.44 -22.42
N LYS A 231 -2.29 -5.44 -22.17
CA LYS A 231 -1.81 -5.09 -20.82
C LYS A 231 -2.86 -4.33 -19.99
N GLY A 232 -4.09 -4.20 -20.49
CA GLY A 232 -5.20 -3.47 -19.86
C GLY A 232 -6.37 -4.38 -19.45
N GLY A 233 -7.45 -3.78 -18.96
CA GLY A 233 -8.64 -4.47 -18.45
C GLY A 233 -8.76 -4.47 -16.92
N PHE A 234 -7.95 -3.67 -16.25
CA PHE A 234 -7.96 -3.49 -14.79
C PHE A 234 -8.19 -2.03 -14.36
N GLU A 235 -8.38 -1.12 -15.32
CA GLU A 235 -8.51 0.33 -15.11
C GLU A 235 -9.72 0.65 -14.24
N GLY A 236 -10.82 -0.09 -14.43
CA GLY A 236 -12.03 0.01 -13.59
C GLY A 236 -11.75 -0.29 -12.12
N VAL A 237 -10.85 -1.22 -11.81
CA VAL A 237 -10.44 -1.55 -10.44
C VAL A 237 -9.43 -0.54 -9.89
N TRP A 238 -8.54 -0.01 -10.74
CA TRP A 238 -7.53 0.96 -10.31
C TRP A 238 -8.15 2.28 -9.82
N ALA A 239 -9.16 2.81 -10.53
CA ALA A 239 -9.78 4.09 -10.19
C ALA A 239 -10.30 4.17 -8.73
N PRO A 240 -11.14 3.25 -8.22
CA PRO A 240 -11.59 3.30 -6.83
C PRO A 240 -10.48 3.03 -5.82
N ILE A 241 -9.45 2.22 -6.16
CA ILE A 241 -8.26 2.11 -5.32
C ILE A 241 -7.56 3.46 -5.19
N HIS A 242 -7.30 4.14 -6.31
CA HIS A 242 -6.66 5.45 -6.33
C HIS A 242 -7.46 6.47 -5.50
N MET A 243 -8.80 6.49 -5.64
CA MET A 243 -9.68 7.36 -4.85
C MET A 243 -9.61 7.08 -3.35
N LEU A 244 -9.66 5.82 -2.93
CA LEU A 244 -9.53 5.41 -1.53
C LEU A 244 -8.21 5.91 -0.92
N LEU A 245 -7.10 5.74 -1.64
CA LEU A 245 -5.78 6.16 -1.18
C LEU A 245 -5.64 7.68 -1.14
N MET A 246 -6.15 8.40 -2.14
CA MET A 246 -6.14 9.86 -2.14
C MET A 246 -7.02 10.43 -1.02
N LYS A 247 -8.18 9.84 -0.73
CA LYS A 247 -9.00 10.23 0.43
C LYS A 247 -8.25 9.99 1.74
N ALA A 248 -7.51 8.89 1.86
CA ALA A 248 -6.66 8.63 3.03
C ALA A 248 -5.54 9.68 3.17
N LEU A 249 -4.87 10.08 2.09
CA LEU A 249 -3.82 11.11 2.12
C LEU A 249 -4.37 12.52 2.44
N ARG A 250 -5.57 12.83 1.92
CA ARG A 250 -6.22 14.14 2.10
C ARG A 250 -6.88 14.34 3.46
N LYS A 251 -7.17 13.27 4.20
CA LYS A 251 -7.96 13.33 5.44
C LYS A 251 -7.22 14.11 6.54
N PRO A 252 -7.75 15.25 7.00
CA PRO A 252 -7.18 15.97 8.14
C PRO A 252 -7.51 15.25 9.46
N LYS A 253 -6.71 15.49 10.50
CA LYS A 253 -6.92 14.89 11.84
C LYS A 253 -7.03 13.37 11.77
N SER A 254 -6.15 12.77 10.98
CA SER A 254 -6.08 11.34 10.77
C SER A 254 -5.62 10.63 12.03
N THR A 255 -6.32 9.54 12.35
CA THR A 255 -6.04 8.61 13.44
C THR A 255 -6.10 7.19 12.88
N PRO A 256 -5.49 6.20 13.54
CA PRO A 256 -5.63 4.81 13.14
C PRO A 256 -7.09 4.34 13.04
N ARG A 257 -8.01 4.95 13.79
CA ARG A 257 -9.42 4.55 13.78
C ARG A 257 -10.17 5.07 12.55
N ASN A 258 -9.77 6.19 11.94
CA ASN A 258 -10.57 6.85 10.88
C ASN A 258 -9.86 6.96 9.53
N ASN A 259 -8.63 6.45 9.43
CA ASN A 259 -7.80 6.53 8.25
C ASN A 259 -7.11 5.18 7.98
N PRO A 260 -7.38 4.52 6.84
CA PRO A 260 -6.84 3.19 6.56
C PRO A 260 -5.31 3.17 6.46
N LEU A 261 -4.68 4.27 6.00
CA LEU A 261 -3.23 4.35 5.89
C LEU A 261 -2.58 4.47 7.29
N VAL A 262 -3.14 5.32 8.16
CA VAL A 262 -2.65 5.45 9.55
C VAL A 262 -2.90 4.17 10.35
N TRP A 263 -4.03 3.50 10.11
CA TRP A 263 -4.30 2.18 10.67
C TRP A 263 -3.22 1.17 10.27
N TRP A 264 -2.87 1.12 8.99
CA TRP A 264 -1.84 0.21 8.49
C TRP A 264 -0.47 0.48 9.10
N ILE A 265 -0.08 1.75 9.21
CA ILE A 265 1.17 2.15 9.87
C ILE A 265 1.17 1.69 11.33
N ALA A 266 0.04 1.81 12.04
CA ALA A 266 -0.07 1.34 13.42
C ALA A 266 0.02 -0.18 13.54
N VAL A 267 -0.59 -0.93 12.61
CA VAL A 267 -0.45 -2.39 12.54
C VAL A 267 1.01 -2.80 12.32
N LEU A 268 1.70 -2.15 11.38
CA LEU A 268 3.11 -2.44 11.11
C LEU A 268 4.00 -2.07 12.30
N ALA A 269 3.77 -0.91 12.94
CA ALA A 269 4.50 -0.47 14.12
C ALA A 269 4.27 -1.40 15.32
N ARG A 270 3.02 -1.81 15.59
CA ARG A 270 2.69 -2.77 16.66
C ARG A 270 3.34 -4.12 16.41
N SER A 271 3.29 -4.62 15.18
CA SER A 271 3.94 -5.88 14.79
C SER A 271 5.45 -5.81 15.01
N ALA A 272 6.09 -4.71 14.59
CA ALA A 272 7.53 -4.54 14.72
C ALA A 272 7.96 -4.30 16.18
N ALA A 273 7.12 -3.64 16.98
CA ALA A 273 7.36 -3.39 18.40
C ALA A 273 7.27 -4.65 19.27
N SER A 274 6.41 -5.61 18.89
CA SER A 274 6.09 -6.79 19.72
C SER A 274 7.24 -7.77 19.92
N GLY A 275 8.40 -7.57 19.27
CA GLY A 275 9.59 -8.41 19.47
C GLY A 275 9.35 -9.90 19.19
N ASP A 276 10.25 -10.75 19.70
CA ASP A 276 10.19 -12.21 19.57
C ASP A 276 9.62 -12.88 20.84
N ASP A 277 8.57 -12.32 21.44
CA ASP A 277 7.76 -13.08 22.41
C ASP A 277 7.00 -14.19 21.66
N GLY A 278 7.77 -15.23 21.34
CA GLY A 278 7.41 -16.42 20.58
C GLY A 278 7.04 -16.15 19.13
N ASP A 279 8.01 -16.00 18.23
CA ASP A 279 7.88 -16.25 16.77
C ASP A 279 6.69 -15.59 16.00
N ARG A 280 6.01 -14.60 16.59
CA ARG A 280 4.69 -14.09 16.18
C ARG A 280 4.70 -12.74 15.45
N ASP A 281 5.84 -12.28 14.94
CA ASP A 281 5.88 -11.14 14.01
C ASP A 281 5.42 -11.57 12.61
N LEU A 282 4.14 -11.92 12.50
CA LEU A 282 3.52 -12.51 11.31
C LEU A 282 3.20 -11.46 10.23
N ILE A 283 3.04 -10.19 10.63
CA ILE A 283 2.59 -9.12 9.73
C ILE A 283 3.77 -8.30 9.20
N SER A 284 4.67 -7.82 10.08
CA SER A 284 5.85 -7.05 9.65
C SER A 284 7.04 -7.92 9.28
N ARG A 285 7.25 -9.04 9.99
CA ARG A 285 8.08 -10.19 9.58
C ARG A 285 7.60 -10.77 8.26
N GLY A 286 6.32 -11.08 8.21
CA GLY A 286 5.64 -11.72 7.08
C GLY A 286 5.68 -13.25 7.08
N ARG A 287 6.10 -13.90 8.18
CA ARG A 287 6.33 -15.36 8.27
C ARG A 287 5.01 -16.15 8.16
N PHE A 288 4.55 -16.34 6.93
CA PHE A 288 3.37 -17.12 6.60
C PHE A 288 3.53 -17.68 5.19
N HIS A 289 3.07 -18.92 4.96
CA HIS A 289 3.14 -19.56 3.66
C HIS A 289 2.50 -18.67 2.58
N LYS A 290 3.32 -18.24 1.60
CA LYS A 290 2.91 -17.38 0.48
C LYS A 290 2.23 -16.07 0.92
N ASN A 291 2.79 -15.43 1.94
CA ASN A 291 2.48 -14.04 2.27
C ASN A 291 2.82 -13.12 1.07
N PRO A 292 1.91 -12.23 0.63
CA PRO A 292 2.20 -11.21 -0.37
C PRO A 292 3.12 -10.09 0.15
N MET A 293 3.26 -9.92 1.47
CA MET A 293 4.21 -8.96 2.04
C MET A 293 5.65 -9.47 1.87
N PRO A 294 6.58 -8.63 1.39
CA PRO A 294 7.96 -9.04 1.19
C PRO A 294 8.64 -9.24 2.56
N MET A 295 9.40 -10.31 2.70
CA MET A 295 10.06 -10.70 3.96
C MET A 295 11.38 -9.97 4.20
N ASP A 296 11.96 -9.45 3.12
CA ASP A 296 13.31 -8.89 3.02
C ASP A 296 13.32 -7.35 3.12
N VAL A 297 12.18 -6.74 3.47
CA VAL A 297 12.02 -5.29 3.60
C VAL A 297 11.85 -4.89 5.06
N ASN A 298 12.83 -4.17 5.61
CA ASN A 298 12.82 -3.79 7.02
C ASN A 298 11.73 -2.76 7.32
N PHE A 299 11.41 -2.53 8.59
CA PHE A 299 10.31 -1.62 8.95
C PHE A 299 10.53 -0.20 8.42
N GLY A 300 11.76 0.33 8.49
CA GLY A 300 12.10 1.64 7.92
C GLY A 300 11.89 1.70 6.41
N GLU A 301 12.28 0.65 5.67
CA GLU A 301 12.01 0.54 4.24
C GLU A 301 10.52 0.45 3.93
N ARG A 302 9.71 -0.18 4.80
CA ARG A 302 8.25 -0.19 4.63
C ARG A 302 7.66 1.22 4.75
N LEU A 303 8.13 2.00 5.72
CA LEU A 303 7.73 3.40 5.85
C LEU A 303 8.18 4.23 4.64
N ARG A 304 9.40 4.00 4.13
CA ARG A 304 9.89 4.64 2.90
C ARG A 304 9.04 4.30 1.68
N ALA A 305 8.62 3.05 1.52
CA ALA A 305 7.72 2.62 0.44
C ALA A 305 6.36 3.34 0.49
N ILE A 306 5.83 3.57 1.69
CA ILE A 306 4.61 4.37 1.87
C ILE A 306 4.86 5.82 1.46
N VAL A 307 5.93 6.46 1.90
CA VAL A 307 6.22 7.84 1.50
C VAL A 307 6.44 7.95 -0.01
N HIS A 308 7.23 7.04 -0.59
CA HIS A 308 7.56 6.99 -2.01
C HIS A 308 6.30 6.97 -2.88
N TYR A 309 5.41 6.01 -2.67
CA TYR A 309 4.21 5.93 -3.49
C TYR A 309 3.16 6.98 -3.16
N SER A 310 3.18 7.53 -1.94
CA SER A 310 2.37 8.73 -1.66
C SER A 310 2.78 9.90 -2.54
N LYS A 311 4.08 10.09 -2.83
CA LYS A 311 4.56 11.13 -3.75
C LYS A 311 4.06 10.90 -5.17
N VAL A 312 4.15 9.67 -5.67
CA VAL A 312 3.70 9.30 -7.02
C VAL A 312 2.20 9.55 -7.18
N ILE A 313 1.39 9.09 -6.21
CA ILE A 313 -0.07 9.27 -6.22
C ILE A 313 -0.44 10.76 -6.10
N VAL A 314 0.21 11.52 -5.20
CA VAL A 314 -0.06 12.97 -5.05
C VAL A 314 0.34 13.74 -6.30
N LEU A 315 1.41 13.38 -6.99
CA LEU A 315 1.80 14.01 -8.25
C LEU A 315 0.74 13.81 -9.34
N ASP A 316 0.29 12.57 -9.51
CA ASP A 316 -0.75 12.21 -10.49
C ASP A 316 -2.06 12.96 -10.21
N ASP A 317 -2.51 12.94 -8.96
CA ASP A 317 -3.72 13.63 -8.52
C ASP A 317 -3.60 15.16 -8.61
N ALA A 318 -2.44 15.74 -8.27
CA ALA A 318 -2.20 17.18 -8.40
C ALA A 318 -2.28 17.62 -9.86
N TYR A 319 -1.72 16.83 -10.78
CA TYR A 319 -1.83 17.13 -12.20
C TYR A 319 -3.27 16.96 -12.70
N GLY A 320 -3.97 15.89 -12.32
CA GLY A 320 -5.35 15.64 -12.72
C GLY A 320 -6.38 16.64 -12.16
N SER A 321 -6.05 17.34 -11.07
CA SER A 321 -6.92 18.35 -10.44
C SER A 321 -6.51 19.79 -10.70
N TRP A 322 -5.37 20.02 -11.36
CA TRP A 322 -4.92 21.36 -11.71
C TRP A 322 -5.78 21.96 -12.82
N SER A 323 -6.41 23.11 -12.52
CA SER A 323 -7.18 23.88 -13.49
C SER A 323 -6.40 25.13 -13.92
N GLY A 324 -5.66 25.03 -15.02
CA GLY A 324 -4.98 26.18 -15.65
C GLY A 324 -5.93 27.07 -16.47
N GLU A 325 -5.41 28.19 -16.98
CA GLU A 325 -6.14 28.99 -17.98
C GLU A 325 -6.33 28.20 -19.29
N SER A 326 -7.20 28.71 -20.16
CA SER A 326 -7.50 28.06 -21.44
C SER A 326 -6.23 27.75 -22.24
N GLY A 327 -6.02 26.48 -22.57
CA GLY A 327 -4.86 26.00 -23.34
C GLY A 327 -3.64 25.60 -22.52
N TRP A 328 -3.54 25.98 -21.24
CA TRP A 328 -2.38 25.65 -20.40
C TRP A 328 -2.21 24.15 -20.16
N GLU A 329 -3.32 23.43 -19.92
CA GLU A 329 -3.28 21.97 -19.77
C GLU A 329 -2.74 21.28 -21.03
N MET A 330 -3.14 21.76 -22.22
CA MET A 330 -2.64 21.21 -23.48
C MET A 330 -1.16 21.50 -23.70
N GLU A 331 -0.70 22.69 -23.35
CA GLU A 331 0.72 23.06 -23.40
C GLU A 331 1.58 22.13 -22.53
N VAL A 332 1.21 22.00 -21.24
CA VAL A 332 1.92 21.15 -20.28
C VAL A 332 1.88 19.69 -20.73
N ARG A 333 0.70 19.17 -21.10
CA ARG A 333 0.54 17.78 -21.56
C ARG A 333 1.36 17.48 -22.81
N SER A 334 1.31 18.37 -23.81
CA SER A 334 2.07 18.20 -25.06
C SER A 334 3.56 18.12 -24.78
N ARG A 335 4.06 18.97 -23.87
CA ARG A 335 5.47 19.01 -23.51
C ARG A 335 5.91 17.81 -22.68
N LEU A 336 5.12 17.37 -21.68
CA LEU A 336 5.39 16.12 -20.96
C LEU A 336 5.45 14.92 -21.93
N ASN A 337 4.58 14.88 -22.93
CA ASN A 337 4.57 13.80 -23.93
C ASN A 337 5.78 13.79 -24.87
N MET A 338 6.53 14.90 -24.98
CA MET A 338 7.78 14.95 -25.75
C MET A 338 9.00 14.43 -24.96
N VAL A 339 8.88 14.25 -23.64
CA VAL A 339 9.97 13.72 -22.81
C VAL A 339 10.04 12.20 -22.99
N SER A 340 11.11 11.72 -23.62
CA SER A 340 11.36 10.28 -23.73
C SER A 340 11.74 9.69 -22.38
N ILE A 341 11.09 8.57 -22.06
CA ILE A 341 11.37 7.75 -20.88
C ILE A 341 11.77 6.31 -21.30
N GLU A 342 12.22 6.13 -22.54
CA GLU A 342 12.60 4.81 -23.06
C GLU A 342 13.72 4.15 -22.25
N TRP A 343 14.62 4.97 -21.68
CA TRP A 343 15.72 4.54 -20.81
C TRP A 343 15.26 3.70 -19.60
N ILE A 344 14.00 3.88 -19.16
CA ILE A 344 13.42 3.10 -18.06
C ILE A 344 13.42 1.59 -18.36
N ASN A 345 13.36 1.22 -19.64
CA ASN A 345 13.38 -0.19 -20.08
C ASN A 345 14.77 -0.69 -20.49
N ASP A 346 15.81 0.14 -20.36
CA ASP A 346 17.18 -0.24 -20.71
C ASP A 346 17.87 -0.92 -19.52
N GLU A 347 18.12 -2.22 -19.64
CA GLU A 347 18.74 -3.03 -18.56
C GLU A 347 20.20 -2.67 -18.31
N GLU A 348 20.92 -2.18 -19.32
CA GLU A 348 22.32 -1.76 -19.23
C GLU A 348 22.46 -0.22 -19.17
N GLY A 349 21.33 0.48 -19.24
CA GLY A 349 21.25 1.93 -19.24
C GLY A 349 21.50 2.56 -17.87
N THR A 350 21.77 3.85 -17.88
CA THR A 350 21.83 4.67 -16.66
C THR A 350 20.71 5.69 -16.67
N ARG A 351 20.22 6.07 -15.48
CA ARG A 351 19.28 7.19 -15.37
C ARG A 351 19.96 8.44 -15.94
N PRO A 352 19.34 9.15 -16.89
CA PRO A 352 19.88 10.43 -17.36
C PRO A 352 19.94 11.46 -16.22
N ASP A 353 21.00 12.28 -16.16
CA ASP A 353 21.19 13.32 -15.13
C ASP A 353 20.03 14.34 -15.06
N GLY A 354 19.23 14.42 -16.13
CA GLY A 354 17.92 15.07 -16.16
C GLY A 354 17.25 14.87 -17.53
N PRO A 355 15.91 14.99 -17.63
CA PRO A 355 15.24 15.03 -18.92
C PRO A 355 15.85 16.12 -19.82
N PRO A 356 15.98 15.87 -21.14
CA PRO A 356 16.45 16.88 -22.08
C PRO A 356 15.61 18.17 -21.96
N GLY A 357 16.24 19.25 -21.50
CA GLY A 357 15.61 20.58 -21.43
C GLY A 357 15.18 21.05 -20.05
N ASP A 358 15.59 20.41 -18.94
CA ASP A 358 15.30 20.81 -17.55
C ASP A 358 15.71 22.26 -17.15
N GLY A 359 16.38 23.00 -18.05
CA GLY A 359 16.70 24.42 -17.91
C GLY A 359 16.35 25.28 -19.14
N GLY A 360 15.49 24.77 -20.04
CA GLY A 360 15.05 25.50 -21.22
C GLY A 360 13.99 26.55 -20.92
N SER A 361 13.89 27.60 -21.74
CA SER A 361 12.86 28.66 -21.64
C SER A 361 11.41 28.14 -21.70
N VAL A 362 11.21 26.88 -22.09
CA VAL A 362 9.89 26.24 -22.17
C VAL A 362 9.31 25.94 -20.79
N TYR A 363 10.13 25.60 -19.78
CA TYR A 363 9.63 25.35 -18.42
C TYR A 363 9.52 26.63 -17.57
N SER A 364 9.76 27.80 -18.19
CA SER A 364 9.60 29.10 -17.56
C SER A 364 8.39 29.88 -18.08
N THR A 365 7.48 29.25 -18.84
CA THR A 365 6.17 29.85 -19.18
C THR A 365 5.26 29.94 -17.96
N ASP A 366 4.24 30.78 -18.03
CA ASP A 366 3.30 30.97 -16.92
C ASP A 366 2.49 29.70 -16.62
N ALA A 367 2.16 28.91 -17.66
CA ALA A 367 1.52 27.60 -17.50
C ALA A 367 2.39 26.64 -16.67
N TRP A 368 3.69 26.56 -16.97
CA TRP A 368 4.63 25.71 -16.24
C TRP A 368 4.88 26.19 -14.82
N ARG A 369 5.03 27.49 -14.59
CA ARG A 369 5.14 28.05 -13.23
C ARG A 369 3.88 27.76 -12.41
N SER A 370 2.70 27.87 -13.02
CA SER A 370 1.42 27.60 -12.37
C SER A 370 1.29 26.14 -11.94
N VAL A 371 1.52 25.18 -12.84
CA VAL A 371 1.39 23.76 -12.50
C VAL A 371 2.43 23.32 -11.47
N VAL A 372 3.68 23.80 -11.56
CA VAL A 372 4.73 23.46 -10.59
C VAL A 372 4.39 24.04 -9.21
N ALA A 373 3.94 25.30 -9.14
CA ALA A 373 3.50 25.90 -7.88
C ALA A 373 2.31 25.15 -7.28
N TYR A 374 1.37 24.69 -8.11
CA TYR A 374 0.25 23.87 -7.66
C TYR A 374 0.70 22.52 -7.12
N ILE A 375 1.61 21.82 -7.80
CA ILE A 375 2.20 20.56 -7.32
C ILE A 375 2.92 20.76 -5.99
N GLU A 376 3.67 21.85 -5.84
CA GLU A 376 4.34 22.20 -4.58
C GLU A 376 3.32 22.44 -3.45
N GLU A 377 2.23 23.15 -3.72
CA GLU A 377 1.15 23.36 -2.76
C GLU A 377 0.50 22.02 -2.35
N GLN A 378 0.12 21.17 -3.32
CA GLN A 378 -0.49 19.86 -3.04
C GLN A 378 0.47 18.96 -2.27
N THR A 379 1.75 18.97 -2.62
CA THR A 379 2.80 18.24 -1.89
C THR A 379 2.87 18.70 -0.43
N LYS A 380 3.05 20.00 -0.18
CA LYS A 380 3.07 20.53 1.19
C LYS A 380 1.80 20.17 1.95
N ARG A 381 0.66 20.20 1.27
CA ARG A 381 -0.65 19.91 1.87
C ARG A 381 -0.85 18.45 2.25
N HIS A 382 -0.38 17.51 1.42
CA HIS A 382 -0.74 16.09 1.52
C HIS A 382 0.41 15.17 1.94
N LEU A 383 1.65 15.61 1.74
CA LEU A 383 2.86 14.89 2.11
C LEU A 383 3.48 15.52 3.35
N GLY A 384 2.70 15.67 4.42
CA GLY A 384 3.22 15.93 5.78
C GLY A 384 3.50 17.39 6.17
N GLY A 385 3.19 18.39 5.34
CA GLY A 385 3.28 19.80 5.77
C GLY A 385 2.11 20.29 6.62
N LYS A 386 1.06 19.49 6.75
CA LYS A 386 -0.07 19.76 7.65
C LYS A 386 -0.06 18.77 8.82
N PRO A 387 -0.14 19.26 10.08
CA PRO A 387 -0.12 18.41 11.25
C PRO A 387 -1.34 17.50 11.28
N LYS A 388 -1.15 16.30 11.83
CA LYS A 388 -2.16 15.24 11.98
C LYS A 388 -2.73 14.75 10.64
N THR A 389 -1.98 14.86 9.54
CA THR A 389 -2.27 14.12 8.30
C THR A 389 -1.60 12.74 8.33
N ALA A 390 -1.98 11.83 7.44
CA ALA A 390 -1.42 10.47 7.46
C ALA A 390 0.11 10.45 7.30
N ILE A 391 0.64 11.26 6.37
CA ILE A 391 2.08 11.35 6.12
C ILE A 391 2.82 12.12 7.21
N ASP A 392 2.21 13.13 7.81
CA ASP A 392 2.74 13.78 9.02
C ASP A 392 2.93 12.77 10.16
N ARG A 393 1.89 11.97 10.45
CA ARG A 393 1.97 10.91 11.48
C ARG A 393 3.04 9.86 11.16
N LEU A 394 3.16 9.45 9.89
CA LEU A 394 4.21 8.53 9.46
C LEU A 394 5.60 9.13 9.70
N ARG A 395 5.80 10.40 9.34
CA ARG A 395 7.08 11.06 9.51
C ARG A 395 7.45 11.29 10.96
N MET A 396 6.48 11.57 11.83
CA MET A 396 6.73 11.58 13.28
C MET A 396 7.31 10.25 13.76
N LEU A 397 6.77 9.12 13.28
CA LEU A 397 7.30 7.79 13.59
C LEU A 397 8.70 7.59 13.01
N ALA A 398 8.89 7.89 11.72
CA ALA A 398 10.17 7.73 11.04
C ALA A 398 11.27 8.56 11.73
N ASN A 399 10.98 9.82 12.07
CA ASN A 399 11.92 10.71 12.77
C ASN A 399 12.22 10.22 14.19
N ALA A 400 11.26 9.58 14.87
CA ALA A 400 11.49 9.02 16.20
C ALA A 400 12.40 7.78 16.17
N MET A 401 12.47 7.08 15.04
CA MET A 401 13.33 5.90 14.86
C MET A 401 14.78 6.24 14.49
N GLY A 402 15.06 7.47 14.02
CA GLY A 402 16.40 7.90 13.58
C GLY A 402 16.54 7.95 12.07
#